data_AF-D4XEV0-F1
#
_entry.id   AF-D4XEV0-F1
#
_cell.length_a   1.000
_cell.length_b   1.000
_cell.length_c   1.000
_cell.angle_alpha   90.00
_cell.angle_beta   90.00
_cell.angle_gamma   90.00
#
_symmetry.space_group_name_H-M   'P 1'
#
loop_
_entity.id
_entity.type
_entity.pdbx_description
1 polymer ?
#
loop_
_entity_poly.entity_id
_entity_poly.type
_entity_poly.pdbx_seq_one_letter_code
_entity_poly.pdbx_strand_id
1 'polypeptide(L)'
;MITPPDYELAEKQARLENAEKLRANLNAPDVMHKIQNWAVRYGLEPEFVRFKVLTDDTFALHFVKDPAKQSIHQKIAATHIKNKVPYVEDFDTPPSGGANAKYVVRGLVVEGSTLHAATNDHGKSIDFAWSYSQNGKVLRAFATHKYTRDEGGAQDNQFSDVKRFLREAQACRDPNTLFLAICDGSYYQRPHDGRPSRLQALAEDFPGQRNAVCSLADLPNIWVAAVKVWQGQLA
;
A
#
# COMPACT_ATOMS: atom_id res chain seq x y z
N MET A 1 -2.14 7.95 -21.65
CA MET A 1 -1.49 7.22 -20.55
C MET A 1 -1.63 8.05 -19.30
N ILE A 2 -2.07 7.46 -18.19
CA ILE A 2 -2.14 8.14 -16.89
C ILE A 2 -0.76 8.04 -16.26
N THR A 3 -0.12 9.17 -15.95
CA THR A 3 1.21 9.18 -15.34
C THR A 3 1.13 8.71 -13.89
N PRO A 4 1.94 7.72 -13.47
CA PRO A 4 1.95 7.28 -12.09
C PRO A 4 2.43 8.41 -11.16
N PRO A 5 2.06 8.37 -9.87
CA PRO A 5 2.53 9.34 -8.90
C PRO A 5 4.03 9.18 -8.64
N ASP A 6 4.71 10.30 -8.42
CA ASP A 6 6.10 10.32 -7.96
C ASP A 6 6.15 10.14 -6.45
N TYR A 7 6.36 8.90 -6.02
CA TYR A 7 6.45 8.53 -4.61
C TYR A 7 7.63 9.18 -3.89
N GLU A 8 8.75 9.40 -4.58
CA GLU A 8 9.96 9.96 -3.97
C GLU A 8 9.82 11.46 -3.72
N LEU A 9 9.28 12.18 -4.70
CA LEU A 9 8.95 13.59 -4.54
C LEU A 9 7.94 13.78 -3.40
N ALA A 10 6.91 12.93 -3.34
CA ALA A 10 5.92 12.99 -2.28
C ALA A 10 6.50 12.66 -0.88
N GLU A 11 7.40 11.67 -0.77
CA GLU A 11 8.14 11.41 0.48
C GLU A 11 8.95 12.64 0.91
N LYS A 12 9.64 13.28 -0.03
CA LYS A 12 10.45 14.47 0.25
C LYS A 12 9.57 15.63 0.73
N GLN A 13 8.45 15.89 0.06
CA GLN A 13 7.50 16.94 0.45
C GLN A 13 6.88 16.65 1.82
N ALA A 14 6.42 15.43 2.07
CA ALA A 14 5.87 15.05 3.37
C ALA A 14 6.89 15.18 4.51
N ARG A 15 8.18 14.93 4.24
CA ARG A 15 9.24 15.16 5.24
C ARG A 15 9.39 16.63 5.60
N LEU A 16 9.31 17.52 4.61
CA LEU A 16 9.35 18.97 4.83
C LEU A 16 8.13 19.43 5.63
N GLU A 17 6.92 19.01 5.25
CA GLU A 17 5.70 19.33 6.01
C GLU A 17 5.76 18.81 7.46
N ASN A 18 6.31 17.61 7.67
CA ASN A 18 6.46 17.06 9.01
C ASN A 18 7.49 17.85 9.84
N ALA A 19 8.54 18.39 9.21
CA ALA A 19 9.50 19.27 9.88
C ALA A 19 8.86 20.60 10.30
N GLU A 20 8.04 21.20 9.44
CA GLU A 20 7.27 22.39 9.78
C GLU A 20 6.28 22.13 10.92
N LYS A 21 5.53 21.01 10.85
CA LYS A 21 4.60 20.59 11.91
C LYS A 21 5.31 20.33 13.24
N LEU A 22 6.51 19.74 13.21
CA LEU A 22 7.34 19.54 14.40
C LEU A 22 7.68 20.88 15.05
N ARG A 23 8.12 21.86 14.26
CA ARG A 23 8.49 23.20 14.75
C ARG A 23 7.30 23.96 15.32
N ALA A 24 6.17 23.92 14.62
CA ALA A 24 4.95 24.56 15.07
C ALA A 24 4.41 23.97 16.39
N ASN A 25 4.69 22.68 16.64
CA ASN A 25 4.19 21.94 17.79
C ASN A 25 5.32 21.45 18.72
N LEU A 26 6.43 22.19 18.81
CA LEU A 26 7.61 21.74 19.55
C LEU A 26 7.32 21.48 21.04
N ASN A 27 6.33 22.17 21.61
CA ASN A 27 5.91 22.05 22.99
C ASN A 27 4.81 21.00 23.21
N ALA A 28 4.41 20.25 22.17
CA ALA A 28 3.42 19.19 22.32
C ALA A 28 3.94 18.09 23.27
N PRO A 29 3.09 17.48 24.11
CA PRO A 29 3.54 16.50 25.10
C PRO A 29 4.32 15.32 24.53
N ASP A 30 3.92 14.80 23.36
CA ASP A 30 4.61 13.68 22.70
C ASP A 30 6.00 14.06 22.19
N VAL A 31 6.13 15.28 21.65
CA VAL A 31 7.40 15.83 21.17
C VAL A 31 8.35 16.08 22.33
N MET A 32 7.88 16.73 23.40
CA MET A 32 8.68 16.99 24.61
C MET A 32 9.13 15.69 25.28
N HIS A 33 8.27 14.68 25.33
CA HIS A 33 8.64 13.36 25.84
C HIS A 33 9.77 12.71 25.01
N LYS A 34 9.71 12.83 23.68
CA LYS A 34 10.78 12.33 22.78
C LYS A 34 12.09 13.09 22.98
N ILE A 35 12.03 14.42 23.15
CA ILE A 35 13.19 15.28 23.46
C ILE A 35 13.82 14.86 24.79
N GLN A 36 13.02 14.69 25.84
CA GLN A 36 13.48 14.25 27.16
C GLN A 36 14.20 12.90 27.09
N ASN A 37 13.59 11.91 26.42
CA ASN A 37 14.18 10.57 26.30
C ASN A 37 15.50 10.59 25.52
N TRP A 38 15.58 11.42 24.47
CA TRP A 38 16.81 11.59 23.71
C TRP A 38 17.89 12.27 24.55
N ALA A 39 17.55 13.36 25.25
CA ALA A 39 18.44 14.08 26.13
C ALA A 39 19.04 13.17 27.22
N VAL A 40 18.19 12.42 27.93
CA VAL A 40 18.61 11.45 28.96
C VAL A 40 19.56 10.38 28.39
N ARG A 41 19.25 9.85 27.21
CA ARG A 41 20.09 8.81 26.56
C ARG A 41 21.53 9.27 26.34
N TYR A 42 21.73 10.56 26.07
CA TYR A 42 23.05 11.12 25.77
C TYR A 42 23.61 12.02 26.90
N GLY A 43 22.94 12.07 28.06
CA GLY A 43 23.38 12.90 29.19
C GLY A 43 23.33 14.40 28.94
N LEU A 44 22.37 14.85 28.12
CA LEU A 44 22.19 16.25 27.74
C LEU A 44 21.01 16.90 28.45
N GLU A 45 21.00 18.22 28.49
CA GLU A 45 19.90 19.01 29.05
C GLU A 45 18.75 19.12 28.01
N PRO A 46 17.47 18.90 28.40
CA PRO A 46 16.34 18.91 27.46
C PRO A 46 16.13 20.21 26.68
N GLU A 47 16.29 21.39 27.29
CA GLU A 47 16.18 22.67 26.58
C GLU A 47 17.30 22.88 25.56
N PHE A 48 18.51 22.40 25.80
CA PHE A 48 19.58 22.39 24.79
C PHE A 48 19.17 21.56 23.57
N VAL A 49 18.63 20.36 23.78
CA VAL A 49 18.15 19.51 22.69
C VAL A 49 16.99 20.18 21.97
N ARG A 50 16.04 20.77 22.69
CA ARG A 50 14.91 21.52 22.13
C ARG A 50 15.37 22.69 21.28
N PHE A 51 16.34 23.46 21.76
CA PHE A 51 16.96 24.56 21.02
C PHE A 51 17.61 24.06 19.71
N LYS A 52 18.32 22.93 19.75
CA LYS A 52 18.90 22.32 18.55
C LYS A 52 17.83 21.86 17.55
N VAL A 53 16.74 21.25 18.00
CA VAL A 53 15.62 20.89 17.11
C VAL A 53 15.00 22.11 16.44
N LEU A 54 14.91 23.24 17.14
CA LEU A 54 14.35 24.47 16.60
C LEU A 54 15.26 25.16 15.57
N THR A 55 16.58 25.13 15.81
CA THR A 55 17.55 25.98 15.09
C THR A 55 18.42 25.25 14.07
N ASP A 56 18.44 23.92 14.10
CA ASP A 56 19.26 23.08 13.22
C ASP A 56 18.37 22.12 12.44
N ASP A 57 18.16 22.43 11.16
CA ASP A 57 17.33 21.65 10.24
C ASP A 57 17.77 20.19 10.15
N THR A 58 19.08 19.94 10.15
CA THR A 58 19.61 18.58 10.04
C THR A 58 19.34 17.80 11.31
N PHE A 59 19.55 18.43 12.47
CA PHE A 59 19.26 17.82 13.77
C PHE A 59 17.76 17.54 13.95
N ALA A 60 16.90 18.43 13.48
CA ALA A 60 15.44 18.27 13.54
C ALA A 60 14.96 16.99 12.84
N LEU A 61 15.65 16.53 11.78
CA LEU A 61 15.28 15.31 11.05
C LEU A 61 15.26 14.05 11.92
N HIS A 62 16.02 14.00 13.02
CA HIS A 62 15.96 12.90 13.98
C HIS A 62 14.63 12.85 14.77
N PHE A 63 13.93 13.97 14.83
CA PHE A 63 12.69 14.14 15.57
C PHE A 63 11.46 14.08 14.66
N VAL A 64 11.62 14.44 13.39
CA VAL A 64 10.59 14.33 12.34
C VAL A 64 10.07 12.89 12.22
N LYS A 65 8.75 12.75 12.12
CA LYS A 65 8.13 11.44 11.82
C LYS A 65 8.47 11.05 10.39
N ASP A 66 9.01 9.85 10.23
CA ASP A 66 9.38 9.30 8.93
C ASP A 66 8.14 9.08 8.06
N PRO A 67 8.01 9.74 6.89
CA PRO A 67 6.87 9.58 6.00
C PRO A 67 6.61 8.13 5.57
N ALA A 68 7.68 7.33 5.39
CA ALA A 68 7.55 5.93 5.00
C ALA A 68 6.81 5.09 6.07
N LYS A 69 6.82 5.54 7.33
CA LYS A 69 6.09 4.91 8.45
C LYS A 69 4.68 5.43 8.64
N GLN A 70 4.19 6.28 7.73
CA GLN A 70 2.88 6.94 7.82
C GLN A 70 1.91 6.53 6.70
N SER A 71 2.13 5.34 6.13
CA SER A 71 1.36 4.77 5.01
C SER A 71 1.26 5.72 3.81
N ILE A 72 2.31 6.51 3.57
CA ILE A 72 2.29 7.56 2.54
C ILE A 72 2.03 6.98 1.14
N HIS A 73 2.68 5.87 0.78
CA HIS A 73 2.52 5.25 -0.54
C HIS A 73 1.09 4.76 -0.76
N GLN A 74 0.48 4.16 0.27
CA GLN A 74 -0.91 3.72 0.22
C GLN A 74 -1.87 4.91 0.01
N LYS A 75 -1.66 6.03 0.71
CA LYS A 75 -2.50 7.24 0.56
C LYS A 75 -2.39 7.87 -0.82
N ILE A 76 -1.17 7.91 -1.36
CA ILE A 76 -0.91 8.41 -2.72
C ILE A 76 -1.59 7.51 -3.74
N ALA A 77 -1.41 6.19 -3.63
CA ALA A 77 -2.05 5.22 -4.52
C ALA A 77 -3.58 5.32 -4.44
N ALA A 78 -4.16 5.37 -3.23
CA ALA A 78 -5.59 5.53 -3.04
C ALA A 78 -6.15 6.77 -3.74
N THR A 79 -5.48 7.91 -3.57
CA THR A 79 -5.85 9.18 -4.22
C THR A 79 -5.77 9.08 -5.74
N HIS A 80 -4.73 8.41 -6.25
CA HIS A 80 -4.54 8.19 -7.68
C HIS A 80 -5.64 7.29 -8.26
N ILE A 81 -5.91 6.15 -7.63
CA ILE A 81 -6.93 5.19 -8.08
C ILE A 81 -8.29 5.88 -8.13
N LYS A 82 -8.69 6.51 -7.03
CA LYS A 82 -9.98 7.19 -6.91
C LYS A 82 -10.19 8.30 -7.96
N ASN A 83 -9.16 9.09 -8.26
CA ASN A 83 -9.32 10.31 -9.04
C ASN A 83 -8.92 10.19 -10.51
N LYS A 84 -8.13 9.16 -10.87
CA LYS A 84 -7.52 9.07 -12.20
C LYS A 84 -7.87 7.78 -12.94
N VAL A 85 -8.16 6.69 -12.25
CA VAL A 85 -8.48 5.42 -12.91
C VAL A 85 -9.94 5.44 -13.38
N PRO A 86 -10.23 5.21 -14.68
CA PRO A 86 -11.60 5.18 -15.19
C PRO A 86 -12.43 4.05 -14.58
N TYR A 87 -13.75 4.22 -14.53
CA TYR A 87 -14.70 3.22 -14.02
C TYR A 87 -14.46 2.80 -12.56
N VAL A 88 -13.84 3.65 -11.74
CA VAL A 88 -13.73 3.43 -10.31
C VAL A 88 -14.91 4.11 -9.61
N GLU A 89 -15.76 3.30 -8.99
CA GLU A 89 -16.89 3.71 -8.15
C GLU A 89 -16.70 3.15 -6.74
N ASP A 90 -17.37 3.73 -5.74
CA ASP A 90 -17.36 3.27 -4.34
C ASP A 90 -15.98 2.90 -3.77
N PHE A 91 -14.95 3.70 -4.09
CA PHE A 91 -13.59 3.43 -3.64
C PHE A 91 -13.46 3.52 -2.11
N ASP A 92 -12.84 2.50 -1.53
CA ASP A 92 -12.63 2.33 -0.09
C ASP A 92 -11.20 1.84 0.23
N THR A 93 -10.73 2.19 1.43
CA THR A 93 -9.49 1.71 2.04
C THR A 93 -9.85 0.93 3.30
N PRO A 94 -10.04 -0.40 3.21
CA PRO A 94 -10.43 -1.21 4.36
C PRO A 94 -9.45 -1.09 5.53
N PRO A 95 -9.88 -1.39 6.77
CA PRO A 95 -8.97 -1.43 7.91
C PRO A 95 -7.81 -2.40 7.67
N SER A 96 -6.61 -2.01 8.11
CA SER A 96 -5.39 -2.82 8.00
C SER A 96 -5.33 -4.02 8.97
N GLY A 97 -6.36 -4.18 9.81
CA GLY A 97 -6.50 -5.27 10.76
C GLY A 97 -7.78 -5.15 11.58
N GLY A 98 -8.06 -6.18 12.38
CA GLY A 98 -9.22 -6.24 13.26
C GLY A 98 -10.46 -6.85 12.59
N ALA A 99 -11.59 -6.81 13.30
CA ALA A 99 -12.82 -7.53 12.93
C ALA A 99 -13.35 -7.18 11.53
N ASN A 100 -13.20 -5.92 11.12
CA ASN A 100 -13.75 -5.41 9.85
C ASN A 100 -12.69 -5.35 8.72
N ALA A 101 -11.46 -5.79 8.97
CA ALA A 101 -10.45 -5.92 7.92
C ALA A 101 -10.88 -7.02 6.94
N LYS A 102 -10.58 -6.83 5.66
CA LYS A 102 -10.94 -7.78 4.60
C LYS A 102 -9.72 -8.58 4.20
N TYR A 103 -9.89 -9.87 3.99
CA TYR A 103 -8.83 -10.81 3.61
C TYR A 103 -9.30 -11.64 2.41
N VAL A 104 -8.36 -12.12 1.60
CA VAL A 104 -8.65 -13.12 0.58
C VAL A 104 -8.27 -14.51 1.10
N VAL A 105 -9.23 -15.43 1.07
CA VAL A 105 -9.04 -16.83 1.48
C VAL A 105 -9.76 -17.71 0.46
N ARG A 106 -8.99 -18.57 -0.23
CA ARG A 106 -9.50 -19.49 -1.26
C ARG A 106 -10.43 -18.81 -2.28
N GLY A 107 -10.04 -17.62 -2.73
CA GLY A 107 -10.76 -16.86 -3.74
C GLY A 107 -11.98 -16.07 -3.23
N LEU A 108 -12.25 -16.10 -1.93
CA LEU A 108 -13.35 -15.39 -1.29
C LEU A 108 -12.82 -14.22 -0.45
N VAL A 109 -13.61 -13.14 -0.38
CA VAL A 109 -13.36 -12.05 0.56
C VAL A 109 -14.03 -12.38 1.89
N VAL A 110 -13.24 -12.41 2.96
CA VAL A 110 -13.70 -12.70 4.32
C VAL A 110 -13.32 -11.58 5.27
N GLU A 111 -14.14 -11.33 6.28
CA GLU A 111 -13.85 -10.34 7.32
C GLU A 111 -12.97 -10.93 8.42
N GLY A 112 -12.17 -10.10 9.09
CA GLY A 112 -11.28 -10.52 10.17
C GLY A 112 -12.03 -11.18 11.34
N SER A 113 -13.30 -10.81 11.57
CA SER A 113 -14.20 -11.44 12.55
C SER A 113 -14.46 -12.93 12.28
N THR A 114 -14.36 -13.34 11.02
CA THR A 114 -14.61 -14.72 10.55
C THR A 114 -13.35 -15.58 10.48
N LEU A 115 -12.17 -14.97 10.68
CA LEU A 115 -10.90 -15.68 10.71
C LEU A 115 -10.75 -16.42 12.05
N HIS A 116 -10.58 -17.75 12.00
CA HIS A 116 -10.32 -18.53 13.21
C HIS A 116 -8.96 -18.15 13.81
N ALA A 117 -8.96 -17.70 15.07
CA ALA A 117 -7.77 -17.36 15.85
C ALA A 117 -6.75 -18.52 16.01
N ALA A 118 -7.18 -19.76 15.76
CA ALA A 118 -6.33 -20.94 15.89
C ALA A 118 -5.27 -21.08 14.79
N THR A 119 -5.39 -20.34 13.69
CA THR A 119 -4.34 -20.27 12.66
C THR A 119 -4.05 -18.81 12.37
N ASN A 120 -2.85 -18.33 12.76
CA ASN A 120 -2.31 -17.03 12.29
C ASN A 120 -1.92 -17.07 10.80
N ASP A 121 -2.45 -18.06 10.07
CA ASP A 121 -2.11 -18.39 8.71
C ASP A 121 -3.16 -17.85 7.74
N HIS A 122 -3.60 -16.63 7.98
CA HIS A 122 -4.37 -15.85 7.02
C HIS A 122 -3.45 -14.82 6.35
N GLY A 123 -3.72 -14.52 5.07
CA GLY A 123 -2.95 -13.52 4.33
C GLY A 123 -2.99 -12.13 4.95
N LYS A 124 -2.25 -11.18 4.38
CA LYS A 124 -2.42 -9.76 4.75
C LYS A 124 -3.81 -9.27 4.34
N SER A 125 -4.29 -8.27 5.06
CA SER A 125 -5.54 -7.59 4.73
C SER A 125 -5.43 -6.89 3.37
N ILE A 126 -6.55 -6.78 2.69
CA ILE A 126 -6.74 -6.03 1.45
C ILE A 126 -6.49 -4.54 1.74
N ASP A 127 -5.71 -3.89 0.88
CA ASP A 127 -5.35 -2.48 1.01
C ASP A 127 -6.43 -1.55 0.41
N PHE A 128 -7.04 -1.96 -0.70
CA PHE A 128 -8.05 -1.18 -1.44
C PHE A 128 -9.23 -2.03 -1.92
N ALA A 129 -10.41 -1.41 -1.99
CA ALA A 129 -11.58 -2.00 -2.64
C ALA A 129 -12.30 -0.92 -3.47
N TRP A 130 -12.87 -1.30 -4.61
CA TRP A 130 -13.75 -0.43 -5.40
C TRP A 130 -14.70 -1.27 -6.25
N SER A 131 -15.65 -0.60 -6.88
CA SER A 131 -16.67 -1.21 -7.70
C SER A 131 -16.79 -0.54 -9.08
N TYR A 132 -17.54 -1.18 -9.96
CA TYR A 132 -18.16 -0.57 -11.12
C TYR A 132 -19.55 -1.19 -11.30
N SER A 133 -20.56 -0.34 -11.44
CA SER A 133 -21.96 -0.76 -11.54
C SER A 133 -22.53 -0.47 -12.92
N GLN A 134 -23.19 -1.47 -13.51
CA GLN A 134 -23.93 -1.28 -14.75
C GLN A 134 -25.11 -2.25 -14.84
N ASN A 135 -26.28 -1.76 -15.26
CA ASN A 135 -27.49 -2.57 -15.46
C ASN A 135 -27.87 -3.44 -14.25
N GLY A 136 -27.72 -2.89 -13.03
CA GLY A 136 -28.02 -3.59 -11.77
C GLY A 136 -27.03 -4.69 -11.38
N LYS A 137 -25.93 -4.85 -12.12
CA LYS A 137 -24.82 -5.74 -11.76
C LYS A 137 -23.63 -4.92 -11.28
N VAL A 138 -22.77 -5.53 -10.45
CA VAL A 138 -21.61 -4.88 -9.85
C VAL A 138 -20.37 -5.76 -10.05
N LEU A 139 -19.34 -5.20 -10.68
CA LEU A 139 -17.99 -5.76 -10.70
C LEU A 139 -17.20 -5.16 -9.53
N ARG A 140 -16.60 -6.00 -8.69
CA ARG A 140 -15.80 -5.59 -7.54
C ARG A 140 -14.33 -5.83 -7.80
N ALA A 141 -13.49 -4.92 -7.36
CA ALA A 141 -12.05 -5.07 -7.32
C ALA A 141 -11.55 -5.01 -5.87
N PHE A 142 -10.64 -5.92 -5.54
CA PHE A 142 -9.94 -5.94 -4.25
C PHE A 142 -8.45 -6.00 -4.51
N ALA A 143 -7.68 -5.10 -3.91
CA ALA A 143 -6.27 -4.98 -4.20
C ALA A 143 -5.38 -5.01 -2.96
N THR A 144 -4.21 -5.64 -3.09
CA THR A 144 -3.07 -5.33 -2.23
C THR A 144 -2.14 -4.37 -2.96
N HIS A 145 -1.54 -3.45 -2.21
CA HIS A 145 -0.59 -2.46 -2.71
C HIS A 145 0.72 -2.52 -1.94
N LYS A 146 1.84 -2.53 -2.67
CA LYS A 146 3.18 -2.42 -2.10
C LYS A 146 4.05 -1.52 -2.96
N TYR A 147 4.75 -0.61 -2.31
CA TYR A 147 5.82 0.19 -2.92
C TYR A 147 7.15 -0.16 -2.24
N THR A 148 8.09 -0.69 -3.01
CA THR A 148 9.32 -1.29 -2.48
C THR A 148 10.51 -0.88 -3.34
N ARG A 149 11.58 -0.40 -2.70
CA ARG A 149 12.77 0.15 -3.39
C ARG A 149 13.95 -0.79 -3.36
N ASP A 150 14.30 -1.30 -2.18
CA ASP A 150 15.55 -2.01 -1.96
C ASP A 150 15.32 -3.49 -1.64
N GLU A 151 16.41 -4.23 -1.47
CA GLU A 151 16.36 -5.62 -1.02
C GLU A 151 16.51 -5.71 0.50
N GLY A 152 16.26 -6.91 1.06
CA GLY A 152 16.43 -7.20 2.47
C GLY A 152 15.14 -7.67 3.15
N GLY A 153 15.28 -8.26 4.35
CA GLY A 153 14.23 -9.07 4.96
C GLY A 153 12.88 -8.39 5.13
N ALA A 154 12.83 -7.09 5.45
CA ALA A 154 11.56 -6.37 5.56
C ALA A 154 10.82 -6.25 4.21
N GLN A 155 11.56 -6.13 3.10
CA GLN A 155 11.02 -5.98 1.75
C GLN A 155 10.65 -7.33 1.15
N ASP A 156 11.44 -8.36 1.45
CA ASP A 156 11.11 -9.74 1.06
C ASP A 156 9.86 -10.26 1.78
N ASN A 157 9.61 -9.82 3.02
CA ASN A 157 8.34 -10.09 3.71
C ASN A 157 7.15 -9.47 2.96
N GLN A 158 7.27 -8.23 2.47
CA GLN A 158 6.22 -7.60 1.67
C GLN A 158 5.98 -8.35 0.35
N PHE A 159 7.05 -8.85 -0.28
CA PHE A 159 6.94 -9.68 -1.48
C PHE A 159 6.25 -11.01 -1.20
N SER A 160 6.57 -11.65 -0.08
CA SER A 160 5.90 -12.88 0.38
C SER A 160 4.41 -12.65 0.65
N ASP A 161 4.06 -11.50 1.23
CA ASP A 161 2.66 -11.10 1.44
C ASP A 161 1.89 -11.00 0.11
N VAL A 162 2.51 -10.41 -0.92
CA VAL A 162 1.94 -10.33 -2.28
C VAL A 162 1.76 -11.72 -2.90
N LYS A 163 2.80 -12.58 -2.83
CA LYS A 163 2.72 -13.97 -3.32
C LYS A 163 1.56 -14.72 -2.67
N ARG A 164 1.38 -14.54 -1.37
CA ARG A 164 0.29 -15.17 -0.62
C ARG A 164 -1.08 -14.65 -1.03
N PHE A 165 -1.24 -13.33 -1.14
CA PHE A 165 -2.48 -12.73 -1.65
C PHE A 165 -2.86 -13.32 -3.01
N LEU A 166 -1.90 -13.39 -3.93
CA LEU A 166 -2.13 -13.92 -5.27
C LEU A 166 -2.49 -15.41 -5.26
N ARG A 167 -1.79 -16.23 -4.46
CA ARG A 167 -2.09 -17.65 -4.29
C ARG A 167 -3.54 -17.88 -3.87
N GLU A 168 -4.02 -17.14 -2.88
CA GLU A 168 -5.41 -17.24 -2.43
C GLU A 168 -6.38 -16.71 -3.50
N ALA A 169 -6.04 -15.63 -4.20
CA ALA A 169 -6.86 -15.03 -5.24
C ALA A 169 -7.06 -15.91 -6.49
N GLN A 170 -6.08 -16.75 -6.85
CA GLN A 170 -6.18 -17.67 -8.00
C GLN A 170 -7.36 -18.64 -7.91
N ALA A 171 -7.82 -18.94 -6.69
CA ALA A 171 -8.98 -19.80 -6.46
C ALA A 171 -10.31 -19.10 -6.76
N CYS A 172 -10.33 -17.79 -7.04
CA CYS A 172 -11.55 -17.05 -7.34
C CYS A 172 -12.21 -17.56 -8.63
N ARG A 173 -13.52 -17.81 -8.55
CA ARG A 173 -14.38 -18.20 -9.68
C ARG A 173 -15.57 -17.27 -9.89
N ASP A 174 -15.75 -16.28 -9.03
CA ASP A 174 -16.82 -15.29 -9.18
C ASP A 174 -16.52 -14.34 -10.36
N PRO A 175 -17.36 -14.33 -11.42
CA PRO A 175 -17.16 -13.44 -12.56
C PRO A 175 -17.35 -11.95 -12.20
N ASN A 176 -17.86 -11.64 -11.01
CA ASN A 176 -18.08 -10.28 -10.52
C ASN A 176 -17.00 -9.80 -9.54
N THR A 177 -15.90 -10.54 -9.38
CA THR A 177 -14.81 -10.17 -8.45
C THR A 177 -13.45 -10.25 -9.14
N LEU A 178 -12.62 -9.22 -9.00
CA LEU A 178 -11.26 -9.16 -9.53
C LEU A 178 -10.28 -8.86 -8.39
N PHE A 179 -9.19 -9.63 -8.30
CA PHE A 179 -8.12 -9.40 -7.33
C PHE A 179 -6.89 -8.79 -8.00
N LEU A 180 -6.29 -7.77 -7.39
CA LEU A 180 -5.18 -7.03 -8.00
C LEU A 180 -4.00 -6.93 -7.04
N ALA A 181 -2.82 -7.37 -7.47
CA ALA A 181 -1.58 -7.00 -6.82
C ALA A 181 -0.99 -5.78 -7.53
N ILE A 182 -1.06 -4.62 -6.88
CA ILE A 182 -0.50 -3.36 -7.39
C ILE A 182 0.88 -3.17 -6.75
N CYS A 183 1.93 -3.36 -7.54
CA CYS A 183 3.30 -3.40 -7.04
C CYS A 183 4.16 -2.37 -7.77
N ASP A 184 4.66 -1.38 -7.02
CA ASP A 184 5.43 -0.26 -7.52
C ASP A 184 6.83 -0.19 -6.88
N GLY A 185 7.73 0.56 -7.51
CA GLY A 185 9.09 0.76 -7.03
C GLY A 185 10.11 -0.18 -7.67
N SER A 186 11.39 0.18 -7.57
CA SER A 186 12.46 -0.47 -8.33
C SER A 186 12.67 -1.93 -7.94
N TYR A 187 12.29 -2.34 -6.73
CA TYR A 187 12.34 -3.75 -6.32
C TYR A 187 11.59 -4.67 -7.29
N TYR A 188 10.38 -4.24 -7.68
CA TYR A 188 9.50 -5.04 -8.53
C TYR A 188 9.91 -5.08 -10.01
N GLN A 189 10.76 -4.14 -10.42
CA GLN A 189 11.31 -4.03 -11.77
C GLN A 189 12.61 -4.81 -11.97
N ARG A 190 13.27 -5.25 -10.87
CA ARG A 190 14.53 -5.99 -10.93
C ARG A 190 14.31 -7.45 -11.34
N PRO A 191 15.25 -8.06 -12.09
CA PRO A 191 15.22 -9.48 -12.42
C PRO A 191 15.04 -10.38 -11.19
N HIS A 192 14.33 -11.49 -11.38
CA HIS A 192 14.08 -12.47 -10.33
C HIS A 192 13.82 -13.84 -10.94
N ASP A 193 14.50 -14.87 -10.42
CA ASP A 193 14.29 -16.26 -10.80
C ASP A 193 14.36 -16.50 -12.33
N GLY A 194 15.38 -15.94 -12.97
CA GLY A 194 15.59 -16.04 -14.42
C GLY A 194 14.70 -15.16 -15.29
N ARG A 195 13.74 -14.41 -14.70
CA ARG A 195 12.83 -13.51 -15.43
C ARG A 195 13.27 -12.05 -15.39
N PRO A 196 12.88 -11.23 -16.37
CA PRO A 196 13.21 -9.81 -16.45
C PRO A 196 12.81 -8.97 -15.24
N SER A 197 11.70 -9.30 -14.56
CA SER A 197 11.24 -8.56 -13.38
C SER A 197 10.50 -9.44 -12.38
N ARG A 198 10.44 -9.00 -11.11
CA ARG A 198 9.58 -9.62 -10.09
C ARG A 198 8.10 -9.50 -10.43
N LEU A 199 7.66 -8.42 -11.09
CA LEU A 199 6.29 -8.31 -11.63
C LEU A 199 5.97 -9.45 -12.59
N GLN A 200 6.88 -9.72 -13.53
CA GLN A 200 6.71 -10.81 -14.49
C GLN A 200 6.70 -12.17 -13.78
N ALA A 201 7.61 -12.39 -12.82
CA ALA A 201 7.59 -13.60 -12.02
C ALA A 201 6.27 -13.80 -11.26
N LEU A 202 5.72 -12.76 -10.64
CA LEU A 202 4.42 -12.84 -9.97
C LEU A 202 3.28 -13.16 -10.95
N ALA A 203 3.29 -12.57 -12.15
CA ALA A 203 2.25 -12.82 -13.15
C ALA A 203 2.32 -14.27 -13.68
N GLU A 204 3.52 -14.81 -13.88
CA GLU A 204 3.74 -16.17 -14.38
C GLU A 204 3.53 -17.25 -13.31
N ASP A 205 3.93 -16.99 -12.06
CA ASP A 205 3.80 -17.95 -10.96
C ASP A 205 2.36 -18.07 -10.45
N PHE A 206 1.57 -17.00 -10.58
CA PHE A 206 0.20 -16.93 -10.04
C PHE A 206 -0.87 -16.63 -11.10
N PRO A 207 -0.95 -17.42 -12.20
CA PRO A 207 -1.92 -17.18 -13.27
C PRO A 207 -3.36 -17.43 -12.78
N GLY A 208 -4.30 -16.61 -13.23
CA GLY A 208 -5.72 -16.88 -13.00
C GLY A 208 -6.61 -15.93 -13.78
N GLN A 209 -7.89 -16.30 -13.88
CA GLN A 209 -8.87 -15.54 -14.68
C GLN A 209 -9.39 -14.31 -13.96
N ARG A 210 -9.31 -14.30 -12.62
CA ARG A 210 -9.92 -13.30 -11.73
C ARG A 210 -8.88 -12.64 -10.82
N ASN A 211 -7.61 -12.69 -11.21
CA ASN A 211 -6.52 -11.97 -10.56
C ASN A 211 -5.53 -11.43 -11.59
N ALA A 212 -4.85 -10.34 -11.25
CA ALA A 212 -3.76 -9.81 -12.06
C ALA A 212 -2.70 -9.11 -11.20
N VAL A 213 -1.52 -8.95 -11.77
CA VAL A 213 -0.40 -8.22 -11.19
C VAL A 213 -0.08 -7.04 -12.10
N CYS A 214 0.09 -5.85 -11.54
CA CYS A 214 0.38 -4.65 -12.33
C CYS A 214 1.12 -3.60 -11.50
N SER A 215 1.71 -2.61 -12.18
CA SER A 215 2.07 -1.34 -11.54
C SER A 215 0.83 -0.45 -11.42
N LEU A 216 0.91 0.61 -10.62
CA LEU A 216 -0.16 1.61 -10.58
C LEU A 216 -0.34 2.34 -11.93
N ALA A 217 0.73 2.45 -12.73
CA ALA A 217 0.68 3.03 -14.07
C ALA A 217 -0.14 2.15 -15.05
N ASP A 218 -0.05 0.83 -14.89
CA ASP A 218 -0.71 -0.15 -15.76
C ASP A 218 -2.14 -0.50 -15.32
N LEU A 219 -2.48 -0.21 -14.05
CA LEU A 219 -3.79 -0.48 -13.47
C LEU A 219 -4.97 0.00 -14.34
N PRO A 220 -4.98 1.22 -14.91
CA PRO A 220 -6.06 1.64 -15.80
C PRO A 220 -6.30 0.69 -16.96
N ASN A 221 -5.24 0.16 -17.57
CA ASN A 221 -5.36 -0.74 -18.71
C ASN A 221 -5.98 -2.08 -18.28
N ILE A 222 -5.50 -2.65 -17.18
CA ILE A 222 -5.98 -3.91 -16.63
C ILE A 222 -7.46 -3.79 -16.19
N TRP A 223 -7.78 -2.74 -15.44
CA TRP A 223 -9.14 -2.53 -14.94
C TRP A 223 -10.14 -2.25 -16.05
N VAL A 224 -9.81 -1.35 -16.99
CA VAL A 224 -10.69 -1.04 -18.13
C VAL A 224 -10.91 -2.28 -19.00
N ALA A 225 -9.87 -3.09 -19.24
CA ALA A 225 -10.01 -4.34 -19.97
C ALA A 225 -10.95 -5.31 -19.24
N ALA A 226 -10.80 -5.48 -17.92
CA ALA A 226 -11.67 -6.32 -17.11
C ALA A 226 -13.14 -5.84 -17.12
N VAL A 227 -13.37 -4.53 -17.02
CA VAL A 227 -14.70 -3.94 -17.15
C VAL A 227 -15.30 -4.25 -18.52
N LYS A 228 -14.55 -4.04 -19.61
CA LYS A 228 -15.05 -4.31 -20.97
C LYS A 228 -15.35 -5.78 -21.22
N VAL A 229 -14.51 -6.70 -20.75
CA VAL A 229 -14.79 -8.15 -20.81
C VAL A 229 -16.05 -8.48 -20.02
N TRP A 230 -16.20 -7.92 -18.81
CA TRP A 230 -17.38 -8.13 -17.97
C TRP A 230 -18.67 -7.56 -18.59
N GLN A 231 -18.57 -6.48 -19.36
CA GLN A 231 -19.64 -5.92 -20.17
C GLN A 231 -19.98 -6.75 -21.43
N GLY A 232 -19.17 -7.76 -21.76
CA GLY A 232 -19.29 -8.54 -23.00
C GLY A 232 -18.80 -7.79 -24.25
N GLN A 233 -17.98 -6.74 -24.09
CA GLN A 233 -17.44 -5.92 -25.18
C GLN A 233 -16.09 -6.42 -25.72
N LEU A 234 -15.42 -7.31 -25.00
CA LEU A 234 -14.17 -7.96 -25.39
C LEU A 234 -14.31 -9.47 -25.15
N ALA A 235 -13.84 -10.27 -26.12
CA ALA A 235 -13.81 -11.73 -26.08
C ALA A 235 -12.47 -12.25 -25.57
#